data_AF-A0A938INH7-F1
#
_entry.id   AF-A0A938INH7-F1
#
_cell.length_a   1.000
_cell.length_b   1.000
_cell.length_c   1.000
_cell.angle_alpha   90.00
_cell.angle_beta   90.00
_cell.angle_gamma   90.00
#
_symmetry.space_group_name_H-M   'P 1'
#
loop_
_entity.id
_entity.type
_entity.pdbx_description
1 polymer ?
#
loop_
_entity_poly.entity_id
_entity_poly.type
_entity_poly.pdbx_seq_one_letter_code
_entity_poly.pdbx_strand_id
1 'polypeptide(L)'
;MTGKDADRILDLVGSRRFCFVIMPYQALGLFYKNLRRLIQEATGLRCIRADEVPGSGQPLLDKIHALIERAELIVVELSQPSPNVYYEVGYAKAIRKEVLVICQKGTDVPEDLKGLERIEYEDRDPQWQHFEDKLRAQLSNKVDSDMGLLRAMLVAPSPSPSYILCSPRWRTILGSKLHGAGKLNLERRTYGDYLGVVGILYALGTLLGKEVLPELISAQLVDKNDLLRNNWNLYLIGSPMSNIVAADAMEMIQRGARTPWRFELNEKANKTTLHGWAFGKTFTYSREHNPAEIPDVDYGLVLRGPHPAHPGRQILFLGGVRSMGTGAACVAATRPERIKDIRSRLANVDLNDHTHTIWALASGKPASDNHLDEKSVVIEDAGVIG
;
A
#
# COMPACT_ATOMS: atom_id res chain seq x y z
N MET A 1 -12.55 3.64 17.93
CA MET A 1 -12.38 5.11 17.80
C MET A 1 -13.54 5.66 16.98
N THR A 2 -14.14 6.82 17.30
CA THR A 2 -15.21 7.36 16.43
C THR A 2 -14.56 7.97 15.18
N GLY A 3 -15.18 7.82 14.00
CA GLY A 3 -14.61 8.34 12.74
C GLY A 3 -14.28 9.85 12.78
N LYS A 4 -14.95 10.61 13.64
CA LYS A 4 -14.73 12.06 13.83
C LYS A 4 -13.37 12.41 14.43
N ASP A 5 -12.77 11.54 15.24
CA ASP A 5 -11.51 11.84 15.93
C ASP A 5 -10.30 11.68 15.00
N ALA A 6 -10.35 10.67 14.10
CA ALA A 6 -9.32 10.42 13.10
C ALA A 6 -9.25 11.56 12.06
N ASP A 7 -10.41 12.04 11.61
CA ASP A 7 -10.55 13.10 10.61
C ASP A 7 -10.03 14.46 11.13
N ARG A 8 -10.23 14.78 12.42
CA ARG A 8 -9.74 16.05 12.99
C ARG A 8 -8.23 16.10 13.19
N ILE A 9 -7.58 14.98 13.51
CA ILE A 9 -6.11 14.94 13.50
C ILE A 9 -5.59 15.00 12.06
N LEU A 10 -6.34 14.52 11.06
CA LEU A 10 -5.98 14.66 9.64
C LEU A 10 -5.99 16.14 9.26
N ASP A 11 -6.95 16.91 9.79
CA ASP A 11 -6.99 18.37 9.61
C ASP A 11 -5.81 19.07 10.32
N LEU A 12 -5.44 18.64 11.54
CA LEU A 12 -4.39 19.28 12.33
C LEU A 12 -2.96 18.97 11.83
N VAL A 13 -2.74 17.74 11.39
CA VAL A 13 -1.43 17.25 10.94
C VAL A 13 -1.26 17.39 9.41
N GLY A 14 -2.38 17.53 8.71
CA GLY A 14 -2.50 17.39 7.26
C GLY A 14 -2.65 15.91 6.84
N SER A 15 -2.88 15.69 5.55
CA SER A 15 -2.83 14.36 4.92
C SER A 15 -1.42 13.76 4.82
N ARG A 16 -0.39 14.45 5.36
CA ARG A 16 1.01 14.05 5.29
C ARG A 16 1.37 13.10 6.43
N ARG A 17 2.15 12.08 6.08
CA ARG A 17 2.68 11.11 7.06
C ARG A 17 3.67 11.76 8.00
N PHE A 18 3.74 11.23 9.21
CA PHE A 18 4.59 11.80 10.24
C PHE A 18 5.23 10.73 11.13
N CYS A 19 6.41 11.08 11.63
CA CYS A 19 7.05 10.46 12.76
C CYS A 19 6.58 11.15 14.04
N PHE A 20 6.04 10.39 14.98
CA PHE A 20 5.68 10.91 16.30
C PHE A 20 6.84 10.70 17.27
N VAL A 21 7.32 11.80 17.86
CA VAL A 21 8.38 11.77 18.86
C VAL A 21 7.76 11.83 20.25
N ILE A 22 7.94 10.75 20.99
CA ILE A 22 7.58 10.62 22.40
C ILE A 22 8.83 10.96 23.21
N MET A 23 8.77 12.00 24.03
CA MET A 23 9.90 12.42 24.85
C MET A 23 9.43 13.15 26.12
N PRO A 24 10.24 13.19 27.18
CA PRO A 24 9.96 14.00 28.36
C PRO A 24 9.75 15.48 27.98
N TYR A 25 8.74 16.13 28.57
CA TYR A 25 8.39 17.52 28.24
C TYR A 25 9.54 18.51 28.53
N GLN A 26 10.38 18.18 29.52
CA GLN A 26 11.51 18.99 29.97
C GLN A 26 12.79 18.78 29.15
N ALA A 27 12.78 17.87 28.18
CA ALA A 27 13.97 17.58 27.37
C ALA A 27 14.29 18.75 26.41
N LEU A 28 15.58 19.08 26.33
CA LEU A 28 16.14 20.30 25.74
C LEU A 28 15.63 20.55 24.30
N GLY A 29 15.18 21.77 24.03
CA GLY A 29 14.68 22.16 22.70
C GLY A 29 15.71 22.03 21.57
N LEU A 30 17.01 22.09 21.89
CA LEU A 30 18.07 21.88 20.89
C LEU A 30 18.18 20.41 20.46
N PHE A 31 18.11 19.48 21.41
CA PHE A 31 18.13 18.04 21.12
C PHE A 31 16.96 17.67 20.21
N TYR A 32 15.74 18.10 20.56
CA TYR A 32 14.57 17.83 19.73
C TYR A 32 14.70 18.42 18.32
N LYS A 33 15.23 19.65 18.17
CA LYS A 33 15.46 20.26 16.86
C LYS A 33 16.44 19.45 16.00
N ASN A 34 17.54 18.97 16.59
CA ASN A 34 18.51 18.14 15.89
C ASN A 34 17.90 16.78 15.50
N LEU A 35 17.24 16.11 16.44
CA LEU A 35 16.54 14.84 16.20
C LEU A 35 15.49 14.99 15.08
N ARG A 36 14.70 16.06 15.13
CA ARG A 36 13.72 16.40 14.10
C ARG A 36 14.37 16.53 12.73
N ARG A 37 15.47 17.28 12.61
CA ARG A 37 16.21 17.41 11.35
C ARG A 37 16.67 16.04 10.83
N LEU A 38 17.29 15.23 11.69
CA LEU A 38 17.79 13.89 11.31
C LEU A 38 16.66 12.98 10.80
N ILE A 39 15.52 12.95 11.49
CA ILE A 39 14.35 12.18 11.08
C ILE A 39 13.84 12.65 9.72
N GLN A 40 13.65 13.96 9.56
CA GLN A 40 13.13 14.53 8.32
C GLN A 40 14.05 14.26 7.13
N GLU A 41 15.37 14.38 7.31
CA GLU A 41 16.35 14.11 6.24
C GLU A 41 16.46 12.62 5.90
N ALA A 42 16.36 11.73 6.89
CA ALA A 42 16.51 10.29 6.68
C ALA A 42 15.26 9.61 6.10
N THR A 43 14.07 10.17 6.39
CA THR A 43 12.79 9.50 6.11
C THR A 43 11.86 10.30 5.21
N GLY A 44 12.07 11.62 5.06
CA GLY A 44 11.09 12.52 4.45
C GLY A 44 9.83 12.76 5.29
N LEU A 45 9.66 12.07 6.42
CA LEU A 45 8.48 12.20 7.29
C LEU A 45 8.52 13.52 8.05
N ARG A 46 7.35 14.16 8.19
CA ARG A 46 7.20 15.26 9.14
C ARG A 46 7.46 14.72 10.55
N CYS A 47 8.31 15.38 11.33
CA CYS A 47 8.51 15.04 12.74
C CYS A 47 7.60 15.90 13.60
N ILE A 48 6.86 15.29 14.53
CA ILE A 48 5.84 15.94 15.36
C ILE A 48 6.01 15.52 16.81
N ARG A 49 5.86 16.49 17.71
CA ARG A 49 5.72 16.27 19.15
C ARG A 49 4.33 16.66 19.63
N ALA A 50 3.88 16.06 20.72
CA ALA A 50 2.51 16.21 21.22
C ALA A 50 2.08 17.67 21.45
N ASP A 51 2.97 18.52 21.94
CA ASP A 51 2.73 19.94 22.23
C ASP A 51 2.69 20.84 20.98
N GLU A 52 3.26 20.38 19.86
CA GLU A 52 3.21 21.10 18.58
C GLU A 52 1.84 21.00 17.90
N VAL A 53 1.02 20.03 18.32
CA VAL A 53 -0.35 19.85 17.81
C VAL A 53 -1.30 20.65 18.69
N PRO A 54 -2.00 21.67 18.19
CA PRO A 54 -2.94 22.44 18.99
C PRO A 54 -4.02 21.56 19.62
N GLY A 55 -4.49 21.94 20.82
CA GLY A 55 -5.62 21.27 21.45
C GLY A 55 -6.91 21.58 20.68
N SER A 56 -7.65 20.54 20.26
CA SER A 56 -8.94 20.63 19.56
C SER A 56 -10.14 20.69 20.51
N GLY A 57 -9.92 20.89 21.82
CA GLY A 57 -10.94 20.76 22.88
C GLY A 57 -11.22 19.31 23.32
N GLN A 58 -10.47 18.33 22.81
CA GLN A 58 -10.54 16.91 23.20
C GLN A 58 -9.72 16.60 24.46
N PRO A 59 -10.03 15.50 25.19
CA PRO A 59 -9.16 14.96 26.22
C PRO A 59 -7.75 14.73 25.67
N LEU A 60 -6.72 15.10 26.45
CA LEU A 60 -5.32 15.00 26.04
C LEU A 60 -4.93 13.57 25.63
N LEU A 61 -5.43 12.56 26.37
CA LEU A 61 -5.12 11.16 26.12
C LEU A 61 -5.64 10.69 24.75
N ASP A 62 -6.85 11.07 24.36
CA ASP A 62 -7.43 10.69 23.06
C ASP A 62 -6.59 11.22 21.90
N LYS A 63 -6.11 12.46 22.05
CA LYS A 63 -5.20 13.08 21.08
C LYS A 63 -3.88 12.31 20.99
N ILE A 64 -3.29 11.92 22.13
CA ILE A 64 -2.03 11.16 22.16
C ILE A 64 -2.21 9.77 21.54
N HIS A 65 -3.29 9.06 21.90
CA HIS A 65 -3.62 7.76 21.30
C HIS A 65 -3.75 7.86 19.79
N ALA A 66 -4.51 8.85 19.30
CA ALA A 66 -4.69 9.04 17.88
C ALA A 66 -3.38 9.45 17.15
N LEU A 67 -2.48 10.22 17.80
CA LEU A 67 -1.14 10.47 17.25
C LEU A 67 -0.31 9.17 17.15
N ILE A 68 -0.34 8.32 18.18
CA ILE A 68 0.36 7.02 18.21
C ILE A 68 -0.19 6.05 17.16
N GLU A 69 -1.51 5.89 17.10
CA GLU A 69 -2.21 5.02 16.16
C GLU A 69 -1.95 5.43 14.70
N ARG A 70 -1.77 6.73 14.44
CA ARG A 70 -1.61 7.25 13.08
C ARG A 70 -0.17 7.47 12.65
N ALA A 71 0.76 7.60 13.60
CA ALA A 71 2.18 7.73 13.30
C ALA A 71 2.65 6.56 12.42
N GLU A 72 3.43 6.89 11.40
CA GLU A 72 4.09 5.89 10.56
C GLU A 72 5.29 5.31 11.27
N LEU A 73 6.01 6.17 11.98
CA LEU A 73 7.15 5.83 12.81
C LEU A 73 6.98 6.48 14.18
N ILE A 74 7.38 5.77 15.22
CA ILE A 74 7.44 6.30 16.57
C ILE A 74 8.89 6.28 17.02
N VAL A 75 9.41 7.44 17.40
CA VAL A 75 10.74 7.57 18.03
C VAL A 75 10.53 7.96 19.48
N VAL A 76 11.16 7.23 20.40
CA VAL A 76 11.00 7.41 21.83
C VAL A 76 12.33 7.78 22.44
N GLU A 77 12.37 8.89 23.16
CA GLU A 77 13.51 9.32 23.96
C GLU A 77 13.30 8.89 25.42
N LEU A 78 14.21 8.06 25.96
CA LEU A 78 14.09 7.47 27.30
C LEU A 78 15.16 7.95 28.31
N SER A 79 15.97 8.96 27.99
CA SER A 79 17.10 9.37 28.84
C SER A 79 16.69 9.79 30.25
N GLN A 80 15.49 10.35 30.40
CA GLN A 80 14.93 10.73 31.69
C GLN A 80 13.66 9.94 32.00
N PRO A 81 13.48 9.52 33.27
CA PRO A 81 12.28 8.80 33.65
C PRO A 81 11.05 9.69 33.53
N SER A 82 10.03 9.19 32.83
CA SER A 82 8.78 9.90 32.59
C SER A 82 7.61 8.92 32.51
N PRO A 83 6.69 8.94 33.50
CA PRO A 83 5.52 8.05 33.49
C PRO A 83 4.67 8.19 32.23
N ASN A 84 4.56 9.41 31.68
CA ASN A 84 3.83 9.66 30.45
C ASN A 84 4.49 8.95 29.26
N VAL A 85 5.82 9.05 29.14
CA VAL A 85 6.56 8.38 28.07
C VAL A 85 6.40 6.87 28.17
N TYR A 86 6.50 6.30 29.37
CA TYR A 86 6.33 4.85 29.57
C TYR A 86 4.92 4.38 29.20
N TYR A 87 3.89 5.15 29.57
CA TYR A 87 2.52 4.87 29.17
C TYR A 87 2.35 4.89 27.64
N GLU A 88 2.87 5.92 26.97
CA GLU A 88 2.78 6.08 25.52
C GLU A 88 3.52 4.95 24.77
N VAL A 89 4.70 4.55 25.26
CA VAL A 89 5.44 3.39 24.74
C VAL A 89 4.64 2.10 24.93
N GLY A 90 4.12 1.87 26.14
CA GLY A 90 3.31 0.69 26.45
C GLY A 90 2.09 0.58 25.54
N TYR A 91 1.37 1.68 25.35
CA TYR A 91 0.23 1.74 24.43
C TYR A 91 0.65 1.48 22.98
N ALA A 92 1.70 2.13 22.48
CA ALA A 92 2.24 1.89 21.14
C ALA A 92 2.59 0.42 20.91
N LYS A 93 3.27 -0.22 21.88
CA LYS A 93 3.61 -1.65 21.81
C LYS A 93 2.38 -2.55 21.87
N ALA A 94 1.37 -2.21 22.69
CA ALA A 94 0.13 -2.98 22.79
C ALA A 94 -0.64 -3.02 21.47
N ILE A 95 -0.63 -1.93 20.70
CA ILE A 95 -1.23 -1.86 19.36
C ILE A 95 -0.25 -2.28 18.24
N ARG A 96 0.86 -2.93 18.59
CA ARG A 96 1.89 -3.45 17.67
C ARG A 96 2.52 -2.39 16.75
N LYS A 97 2.61 -1.14 17.21
CA LYS A 97 3.44 -0.15 16.52
C LYS A 97 4.91 -0.47 16.69
N GLU A 98 5.65 -0.20 15.61
CA GLU A 98 7.09 -0.26 15.66
C GLU A 98 7.62 1.02 16.32
N VAL A 99 8.49 0.83 17.30
CA VAL A 99 9.04 1.90 18.13
C VAL A 99 10.55 1.86 18.03
N LEU A 100 11.16 2.99 17.65
CA LEU A 100 12.59 3.18 17.69
C LEU A 100 12.96 3.90 18.99
N VAL A 101 13.67 3.21 19.87
CA VAL A 101 14.07 3.76 21.16
C VAL A 101 15.45 4.40 21.04
N ILE A 102 15.59 5.61 21.57
CA ILE A 102 16.86 6.31 21.75
C ILE A 102 17.01 6.68 23.24
N CYS A 103 18.24 6.64 23.74
CA CYS A 103 18.53 7.11 25.10
C CYS A 103 20.00 7.49 25.25
N GLN A 104 20.31 8.29 26.26
CA GLN A 104 21.68 8.58 26.64
C GLN A 104 22.35 7.28 27.11
N LYS A 105 23.63 7.14 26.80
CA LYS A 105 24.41 6.00 27.25
C LYS A 105 24.44 5.95 28.78
N GLY A 106 24.21 4.76 29.33
CA GLY A 106 24.15 4.54 30.78
C GLY A 106 22.80 4.87 31.43
N THR A 107 21.79 5.26 30.65
CA THR A 107 20.41 5.41 31.17
C THR A 107 19.91 4.10 31.76
N ASP A 108 19.41 4.18 33.00
CA ASP A 108 18.70 3.09 33.67
C ASP A 108 17.27 3.00 33.10
N VAL A 109 17.07 2.04 32.21
CA VAL A 109 15.79 1.82 31.52
C VAL A 109 14.95 0.83 32.35
N PRO A 110 13.66 1.09 32.58
CA PRO A 110 12.77 0.18 33.30
C PRO A 110 12.80 -1.25 32.71
N GLU A 111 12.70 -2.26 33.57
CA GLU A 111 12.77 -3.68 33.18
C GLU A 111 11.85 -4.03 32.00
N ASP A 112 10.60 -3.55 32.03
CA ASP A 112 9.60 -3.80 30.99
C ASP A 112 10.00 -3.27 29.60
N LEU A 113 10.95 -2.33 29.55
CA LEU A 113 11.45 -1.69 28.33
C LEU A 113 12.86 -2.16 27.92
N LYS A 114 13.58 -2.92 28.77
CA LYS A 114 14.94 -3.38 28.46
C LYS A 114 15.01 -4.33 27.26
N GLY A 115 13.92 -5.05 26.97
CA GLY A 115 13.81 -5.92 25.80
C GLY A 115 13.66 -5.16 24.47
N LEU A 116 13.51 -3.84 24.49
CA LEU A 116 13.45 -3.03 23.27
C LEU A 116 14.86 -2.72 22.76
N GLU A 117 15.07 -2.94 21.47
CA GLU A 117 16.29 -2.46 20.81
C GLU A 117 16.37 -0.93 20.91
N ARG A 118 17.54 -0.44 21.32
CA ARG A 118 17.79 0.97 21.58
C ARG A 118 19.07 1.47 20.93
N ILE A 119 19.06 2.72 20.50
CA ILE A 119 20.24 3.44 20.05
C ILE A 119 20.70 4.35 21.19
N GLU A 120 21.91 4.11 21.68
CA GLU A 120 22.50 4.94 22.72
C GLU A 120 23.25 6.12 22.11
N TYR A 121 23.16 7.29 22.74
CA TYR A 121 23.91 8.49 22.36
C TYR A 121 24.75 9.05 23.52
N GLU A 122 25.82 9.76 23.17
CA GLU A 122 26.61 10.57 24.10
C GLU A 122 26.74 11.99 23.50
N ASP A 123 26.60 13.03 24.33
CA ASP A 123 26.71 14.44 23.92
C ASP A 123 28.19 14.86 23.76
N ARG A 124 28.97 14.07 23.00
CA ARG A 124 30.39 14.31 22.72
C ARG A 124 30.72 13.91 21.29
N ASP A 125 31.49 14.74 20.60
CA ASP A 125 32.09 14.35 19.32
C ASP A 125 33.29 13.40 19.57
N PRO A 126 33.48 12.34 18.75
CA PRO A 126 32.70 11.93 17.56
C PRO A 126 31.54 10.96 17.86
N GLN A 127 31.22 10.68 19.14
CA GLN A 127 30.15 9.72 19.49
C GLN A 127 28.78 10.18 18.99
N TRP A 128 28.54 11.49 18.95
CA TRP A 128 27.33 12.06 18.36
C TRP A 128 27.18 11.71 16.88
N GLN A 129 28.25 11.83 16.08
CA GLN A 129 28.22 11.45 14.66
C GLN A 129 27.87 9.97 14.47
N HIS A 130 28.43 9.09 15.31
CA HIS A 130 28.11 7.66 15.26
C HIS A 130 26.63 7.40 15.59
N PHE A 131 26.07 8.14 16.55
CA PHE A 131 24.64 8.10 16.83
C PHE A 131 23.82 8.55 15.63
N GLU A 132 24.18 9.66 14.97
CA GLU A 132 23.47 10.14 13.77
C GLU A 132 23.46 9.08 12.67
N ASP A 133 24.62 8.48 12.35
CA ASP A 133 24.73 7.47 11.30
C ASP A 133 23.89 6.22 11.62
N LYS A 134 23.97 5.73 12.86
CA LYS A 134 23.21 4.56 13.32
C LYS A 134 21.71 4.84 13.34
N LEU A 135 21.32 6.05 13.76
CA LEU A 135 19.93 6.50 13.73
C LEU A 135 19.42 6.56 12.29
N ARG A 136 20.14 7.20 11.36
CA ARG A 136 19.74 7.28 9.95
C ARG A 136 19.55 5.89 9.34
N ALA A 137 20.47 4.95 9.58
CA ALA A 137 20.35 3.59 9.07
C ALA A 137 19.08 2.88 9.60
N GLN A 138 18.81 2.99 10.90
CA GLN A 138 17.61 2.40 11.52
C GLN A 138 16.32 3.07 11.02
N LEU A 139 16.31 4.38 10.85
CA LEU A 139 15.20 5.12 10.30
C LEU A 139 14.88 4.69 8.86
N SER A 140 15.89 4.61 7.99
CA SER A 140 15.72 4.13 6.62
C SER A 140 15.21 2.69 6.57
N ASN A 141 15.76 1.79 7.39
CA ASN A 141 15.31 0.39 7.45
C ASN A 141 13.84 0.25 7.86
N LYS A 142 13.36 1.10 8.78
CA LYS A 142 11.96 1.04 9.24
C LYS A 142 10.99 1.57 8.19
N VAL A 143 11.35 2.63 7.48
CA VAL A 143 10.55 3.15 6.34
C VAL A 143 10.54 2.14 5.18
N ASP A 144 11.67 1.47 4.94
CA ASP A 144 11.82 0.44 3.92
C ASP A 144 11.34 -0.95 4.35
N SER A 145 10.72 -1.06 5.53
CA SER A 145 10.18 -2.32 6.02
C SER A 145 9.07 -2.84 5.09
N ASP A 146 8.84 -4.14 5.15
CA ASP A 146 7.77 -4.79 4.38
C ASP A 146 6.41 -4.12 4.61
N MET A 147 6.15 -3.73 5.85
CA MET A 147 4.92 -3.04 6.24
C MET A 147 4.87 -1.59 5.75
N GLY A 148 6.01 -0.90 5.70
CA GLY A 148 6.14 0.43 5.10
C GLY A 148 5.81 0.42 3.62
N LEU A 149 6.33 -0.56 2.88
CA LEU A 149 6.04 -0.76 1.46
C LEU A 149 4.56 -1.09 1.20
N LEU A 150 3.98 -2.00 1.98
CA LEU A 150 2.55 -2.32 1.87
C LEU A 150 1.67 -1.11 2.19
N ARG A 151 2.03 -0.31 3.20
CA ARG A 151 1.34 0.95 3.52
C ARG A 151 1.44 1.95 2.37
N ALA A 152 2.62 2.11 1.79
CA ALA A 152 2.87 2.97 0.64
C ALA A 152 1.95 2.64 -0.54
N MET A 153 1.82 1.35 -0.84
CA MET A 153 1.07 0.88 -2.00
C MET A 153 -0.44 0.81 -1.76
N LEU A 154 -0.89 0.36 -0.59
CA LEU A 154 -2.27 -0.07 -0.36
C LEU A 154 -3.08 0.82 0.58
N VAL A 155 -2.47 1.64 1.45
CA VAL A 155 -3.22 2.41 2.45
C VAL A 155 -3.41 3.85 1.98
N ALA A 156 -4.65 4.19 1.64
CA ALA A 156 -5.04 5.57 1.31
C ALA A 156 -4.90 6.51 2.52
N PRO A 157 -4.71 7.83 2.30
CA PRO A 157 -4.69 8.82 3.38
C PRO A 157 -5.94 8.77 4.29
N SER A 158 -7.11 8.58 3.69
CA SER A 158 -8.36 8.31 4.39
C SER A 158 -8.78 6.87 4.09
N PRO A 159 -8.52 5.89 4.97
CA PRO A 159 -8.63 4.47 4.63
C PRO A 159 -10.05 3.88 4.65
N SER A 160 -11.00 4.50 5.37
CA SER A 160 -12.39 4.01 5.50
C SER A 160 -13.41 5.00 4.93
N PRO A 161 -14.42 4.58 4.14
CA PRO A 161 -14.71 3.19 3.74
C PRO A 161 -13.86 2.74 2.54
N SER A 162 -13.72 1.42 2.40
CA SER A 162 -12.96 0.80 1.32
C SER A 162 -13.63 -0.45 0.77
N TYR A 163 -13.45 -0.71 -0.53
CA TYR A 163 -14.10 -1.82 -1.24
C TYR A 163 -13.13 -2.53 -2.18
N ILE A 164 -13.08 -3.86 -2.11
CA ILE A 164 -12.46 -4.69 -3.14
C ILE A 164 -13.54 -5.09 -4.13
N LEU A 165 -13.37 -4.69 -5.39
CA LEU A 165 -14.26 -5.03 -6.49
C LEU A 165 -13.57 -6.08 -7.36
N CYS A 166 -14.06 -7.30 -7.32
CA CYS A 166 -13.59 -8.38 -8.19
C CYS A 166 -14.78 -9.16 -8.75
N SER A 167 -14.56 -9.95 -9.80
CA SER A 167 -15.62 -10.75 -10.43
C SER A 167 -15.14 -12.20 -10.58
N PRO A 168 -14.94 -12.92 -9.46
CA PRO A 168 -14.43 -14.28 -9.51
C PRO A 168 -15.43 -15.16 -10.24
N ARG A 169 -14.99 -15.80 -11.32
CA ARG A 169 -15.83 -16.75 -12.06
C ARG A 169 -15.71 -18.11 -11.41
N TRP A 170 -16.77 -18.56 -10.72
CA TRP A 170 -16.95 -19.98 -10.47
C TRP A 170 -17.26 -20.66 -11.80
N ARG A 171 -16.45 -21.63 -12.24
CA ARG A 171 -16.80 -22.42 -13.43
C ARG A 171 -18.16 -23.05 -13.18
N THR A 172 -19.15 -22.73 -14.01
CA THR A 172 -20.48 -23.37 -13.98
C THR A 172 -20.30 -24.86 -14.22
N ILE A 173 -20.23 -25.65 -13.14
CA ILE A 173 -20.48 -27.09 -13.17
C ILE A 173 -21.99 -27.20 -13.39
N LEU A 174 -22.44 -27.02 -14.64
CA LEU A 174 -23.77 -27.38 -15.15
C LEU A 174 -23.86 -26.82 -16.59
N GLY A 175 -23.45 -27.64 -17.56
CA GLY A 175 -23.95 -27.51 -18.94
C GLY A 175 -22.94 -27.21 -20.06
N SER A 176 -21.79 -26.58 -19.82
CA SER A 176 -20.82 -26.37 -20.90
C SER A 176 -19.99 -27.63 -21.15
N LYS A 177 -20.55 -28.58 -21.91
CA LYS A 177 -19.78 -29.65 -22.56
C LYS A 177 -18.83 -29.00 -23.58
N LEU A 178 -17.66 -28.55 -23.13
CA LEU A 178 -16.50 -28.38 -24.02
C LEU A 178 -16.12 -29.77 -24.54
N HIS A 179 -16.70 -30.16 -25.68
CA HIS A 179 -16.23 -31.29 -26.45
C HIS A 179 -14.75 -31.04 -26.79
N GLY A 180 -13.85 -31.80 -26.16
CA GLY A 180 -12.40 -31.74 -26.46
C GLY A 180 -11.49 -31.23 -25.34
N ALA A 181 -11.95 -31.03 -24.10
CA ALA A 181 -11.12 -30.52 -23.00
C ALA A 181 -10.14 -31.51 -22.35
N GLY A 182 -9.47 -32.35 -23.14
CA GLY A 182 -8.42 -33.26 -22.66
C GLY A 182 -7.05 -32.61 -22.45
N LYS A 183 -6.85 -31.34 -22.83
CA LYS A 183 -5.55 -30.63 -22.78
C LYS A 183 -5.66 -29.11 -22.57
N LEU A 184 -6.70 -28.61 -21.91
CA LEU A 184 -6.83 -27.18 -21.65
C LEU A 184 -6.09 -26.77 -20.37
N ASN A 185 -4.86 -26.25 -20.54
CA ASN A 185 -4.06 -25.55 -19.53
C ASN A 185 -4.67 -24.19 -19.18
N LEU A 186 -5.84 -24.19 -18.54
CA LEU A 186 -6.50 -22.98 -18.03
C LEU A 186 -6.59 -23.08 -16.51
N GLU A 187 -6.28 -21.99 -15.80
CA GLU A 187 -6.47 -21.92 -14.35
C GLU A 187 -7.88 -22.43 -13.96
N ARG A 188 -7.94 -23.30 -12.95
CA ARG A 188 -9.20 -23.96 -12.53
C ARG A 188 -10.12 -23.01 -11.75
N ARG A 189 -9.57 -21.90 -11.23
CA ARG A 189 -10.22 -20.76 -10.54
C ARG A 189 -9.61 -19.46 -11.09
N THR A 190 -10.23 -18.30 -10.86
CA THR A 190 -9.54 -17.01 -11.07
C THR A 190 -8.49 -16.84 -9.97
N TYR A 191 -7.35 -17.53 -10.11
CA TYR A 191 -6.30 -17.55 -9.10
C TYR A 191 -5.70 -16.15 -8.88
N GLY A 192 -5.63 -15.34 -9.95
CA GLY A 192 -5.26 -13.93 -9.85
C GLY A 192 -6.17 -13.12 -8.91
N ASP A 193 -7.49 -13.33 -8.97
CA ASP A 193 -8.44 -12.66 -8.06
C ASP A 193 -8.18 -13.07 -6.61
N TYR A 194 -7.93 -14.36 -6.37
CA TYR A 194 -7.60 -14.89 -5.04
C TYR A 194 -6.33 -14.23 -4.49
N LEU A 195 -5.26 -14.15 -5.29
CA LEU A 195 -4.01 -13.50 -4.90
C LEU A 195 -4.22 -12.04 -4.50
N GLY A 196 -4.99 -11.29 -5.30
CA GLY A 196 -5.32 -9.89 -5.01
C GLY A 196 -6.14 -9.72 -3.75
N VAL A 197 -7.23 -10.48 -3.60
CA VAL A 197 -8.11 -10.39 -2.42
C VAL A 197 -7.34 -10.73 -1.14
N VAL A 198 -6.61 -11.86 -1.13
CA VAL A 198 -5.84 -12.27 0.06
C VAL A 198 -4.73 -11.29 0.35
N GLY A 199 -3.99 -10.82 -0.66
CA GLY A 199 -2.90 -9.86 -0.50
C GLY A 199 -3.38 -8.53 0.10
N ILE A 200 -4.48 -7.98 -0.42
CA ILE A 200 -5.06 -6.72 0.08
C ILE A 200 -5.61 -6.90 1.50
N LEU A 201 -6.40 -7.95 1.77
CA LEU A 201 -6.97 -8.19 3.09
C LEU A 201 -5.88 -8.44 4.14
N TYR A 202 -4.84 -9.21 3.80
CA TYR A 202 -3.69 -9.43 4.66
C TYR A 202 -3.00 -8.11 5.03
N ALA A 203 -2.67 -7.31 4.03
CA ALA A 203 -1.97 -6.05 4.24
C ALA A 203 -2.80 -5.06 5.06
N LEU A 204 -4.05 -4.80 4.67
CA LEU A 204 -4.92 -3.86 5.35
C LEU A 204 -5.32 -4.34 6.75
N GLY A 205 -5.59 -5.64 6.92
CA GLY A 205 -5.88 -6.23 8.22
C GLY A 205 -4.72 -6.10 9.19
N THR A 206 -3.49 -6.27 8.69
CA THR A 206 -2.28 -6.12 9.51
C THR A 206 -1.99 -4.63 9.82
N LEU A 207 -2.21 -3.73 8.86
CA LEU A 207 -1.86 -2.31 8.98
C LEU A 207 -2.90 -1.45 9.72
N LEU A 208 -4.19 -1.80 9.60
CA LEU A 208 -5.31 -0.98 10.06
C LEU A 208 -6.22 -1.70 11.07
N GLY A 209 -6.09 -3.02 11.21
CA GLY A 209 -6.95 -3.83 12.07
C GLY A 209 -8.32 -4.12 11.46
N LYS A 210 -9.13 -4.89 12.20
CA LYS A 210 -10.41 -5.47 11.71
C LYS A 210 -11.51 -4.46 11.41
N GLU A 211 -11.45 -3.27 12.02
CA GLU A 211 -12.52 -2.26 11.93
C GLU A 211 -12.49 -1.47 10.61
N VAL A 212 -11.39 -1.58 9.85
CA VAL A 212 -11.14 -0.80 8.63
C VAL A 212 -10.85 -1.71 7.43
N LEU A 213 -11.26 -2.99 7.52
CA LEU A 213 -11.12 -3.92 6.40
C LEU A 213 -12.07 -3.54 5.26
N PRO A 214 -11.63 -3.67 4.00
CA PRO A 214 -12.48 -3.42 2.86
C PRO A 214 -13.58 -4.48 2.75
N GLU A 215 -14.75 -4.05 2.31
CA GLU A 215 -15.83 -4.97 1.93
C GLU A 215 -15.54 -5.56 0.54
N LEU A 216 -15.80 -6.86 0.37
CA LEU A 216 -15.62 -7.55 -0.91
C LEU A 216 -16.94 -7.54 -1.69
N ILE A 217 -16.94 -6.89 -2.84
CA ILE A 217 -18.12 -6.73 -3.69
C ILE A 217 -17.88 -7.37 -5.05
N SER A 218 -18.89 -8.10 -5.54
CA SER A 218 -18.88 -8.59 -6.92
C SER A 218 -19.08 -7.43 -7.89
N ALA A 219 -18.10 -7.17 -8.75
CA ALA A 219 -18.20 -6.13 -9.77
C ALA A 219 -19.35 -6.37 -10.77
N GLN A 220 -19.97 -7.55 -10.81
CA GLN A 220 -21.13 -7.83 -11.67
C GLN A 220 -22.47 -7.32 -11.11
N LEU A 221 -22.53 -7.03 -9.80
CA LEU A 221 -23.77 -6.75 -9.08
C LEU A 221 -23.91 -5.27 -8.69
N VAL A 222 -23.13 -4.39 -9.31
CA VAL A 222 -22.99 -3.00 -8.91
C VAL A 222 -23.36 -2.03 -10.03
N ASP A 223 -23.88 -0.87 -9.65
CA ASP A 223 -23.95 0.28 -10.55
C ASP A 223 -22.59 0.99 -10.56
N LYS A 224 -21.91 0.93 -11.71
CA LYS A 224 -20.58 1.53 -11.90
C LYS A 224 -20.59 3.05 -11.71
N ASN A 225 -21.68 3.74 -12.05
CA ASN A 225 -21.78 5.19 -11.92
C ASN A 225 -21.91 5.63 -10.47
N ASP A 226 -22.58 4.82 -9.64
CA ASP A 226 -22.72 5.09 -8.22
C ASP A 226 -21.36 4.91 -7.52
N LEU A 227 -20.68 3.77 -7.74
CA LEU A 227 -19.38 3.47 -7.13
C LEU A 227 -18.32 4.55 -7.35
N LEU A 228 -18.14 5.02 -8.59
CA LEU A 228 -17.09 5.98 -8.95
C LEU A 228 -17.41 7.42 -8.51
N ARG A 229 -18.64 7.70 -8.09
CA ARG A 229 -19.04 9.03 -7.56
C ARG A 229 -18.95 9.10 -6.04
N ASN A 230 -18.96 7.96 -5.36
CA ASN A 230 -18.96 7.89 -3.91
C ASN A 230 -17.58 8.15 -3.30
N ASN A 231 -17.56 8.58 -2.03
CA ASN A 231 -16.35 8.94 -1.28
C ASN A 231 -15.62 7.70 -0.73
N TRP A 232 -15.19 6.80 -1.62
CA TRP A 232 -14.71 5.46 -1.29
C TRP A 232 -13.30 5.19 -1.81
N ASN A 233 -12.55 4.34 -1.10
CA ASN A 233 -11.37 3.71 -1.68
C ASN A 233 -11.76 2.48 -2.48
N LEU A 234 -11.27 2.36 -3.71
CA LEU A 234 -11.65 1.28 -4.62
C LEU A 234 -10.41 0.46 -5.01
N TYR A 235 -10.45 -0.84 -4.71
CA TYR A 235 -9.45 -1.81 -5.14
C TYR A 235 -10.06 -2.71 -6.21
N LEU A 236 -9.77 -2.41 -7.47
CA LEU A 236 -10.32 -3.08 -8.65
C LEU A 236 -9.39 -4.23 -9.05
N ILE A 237 -9.91 -5.45 -9.04
CA ILE A 237 -9.19 -6.63 -9.51
C ILE A 237 -9.86 -7.15 -10.78
N GLY A 238 -9.03 -7.43 -11.79
CA GLY A 238 -9.45 -7.93 -13.09
C GLY A 238 -9.52 -6.84 -14.16
N SER A 239 -9.34 -7.24 -15.41
CA SER A 239 -9.37 -6.32 -16.55
C SER A 239 -10.78 -5.84 -16.90
N PRO A 240 -10.93 -4.85 -17.81
CA PRO A 240 -12.24 -4.42 -18.30
C PRO A 240 -13.16 -5.55 -18.83
N MET A 241 -12.59 -6.70 -19.18
CA MET A 241 -13.32 -7.89 -19.59
C MET A 241 -14.06 -8.63 -18.47
N SER A 242 -13.51 -8.60 -17.25
CA SER A 242 -14.06 -9.29 -16.08
C SER A 242 -14.62 -8.32 -15.05
N ASN A 243 -14.06 -7.12 -14.95
CA ASN A 243 -14.48 -6.08 -14.03
C ASN A 243 -15.05 -4.89 -14.81
N ILE A 244 -16.37 -4.72 -14.77
CA ILE A 244 -17.09 -3.70 -15.55
C ILE A 244 -16.75 -2.26 -15.13
N VAL A 245 -16.17 -2.07 -13.94
CA VAL A 245 -15.80 -0.75 -13.39
C VAL A 245 -14.38 -0.36 -13.82
N ALA A 246 -13.55 -1.32 -14.22
CA ALA A 246 -12.13 -1.11 -14.49
C ALA A 246 -11.87 -0.05 -15.57
N ALA A 247 -12.55 -0.12 -16.72
CA ALA A 247 -12.30 0.82 -17.82
C ALA A 247 -12.55 2.28 -17.40
N ASP A 248 -13.73 2.54 -16.83
CA ASP A 248 -14.14 3.88 -16.40
C ASP A 248 -13.22 4.41 -15.29
N ALA A 249 -12.83 3.56 -14.34
CA ALA A 249 -11.91 3.94 -13.27
C ALA A 249 -10.50 4.27 -13.80
N MET A 250 -9.97 3.48 -14.73
CA MET A 250 -8.69 3.75 -15.37
C MET A 250 -8.72 5.09 -16.09
N GLU A 251 -9.73 5.33 -16.92
CA GLU A 251 -9.91 6.60 -17.62
C GLU A 251 -9.97 7.79 -16.66
N MET A 252 -10.73 7.63 -15.56
CA MET A 252 -10.88 8.65 -14.53
C MET A 252 -9.55 9.01 -13.84
N ILE A 253 -8.69 8.04 -13.56
CA ILE A 253 -7.38 8.26 -12.92
C ILE A 253 -6.34 8.78 -13.94
N GLN A 254 -6.44 8.38 -15.21
CA GLN A 254 -5.55 8.81 -16.29
C GLN A 254 -5.81 10.24 -16.75
N ARG A 255 -7.05 10.75 -16.63
CA ARG A 255 -7.44 12.12 -17.01
C ARG A 255 -7.02 12.52 -18.44
N GLY A 256 -7.05 11.57 -19.38
CA GLY A 256 -6.66 11.78 -20.77
C GLY A 256 -5.14 11.88 -21.03
N ALA A 257 -4.31 11.65 -20.01
CA ALA A 257 -2.87 11.59 -20.17
C ALA A 257 -2.45 10.43 -21.10
N ARG A 258 -1.40 10.65 -21.89
CA ARG A 258 -0.84 9.61 -22.74
C ARG A 258 -0.02 8.63 -21.91
N THR A 259 -0.35 7.36 -21.99
CA THR A 259 0.37 6.28 -21.31
C THR A 259 1.17 5.43 -22.30
N PRO A 260 2.30 4.84 -21.86
CA PRO A 260 3.09 3.91 -22.67
C PRO A 260 2.44 2.51 -22.75
N TRP A 261 1.18 2.41 -22.30
CA TRP A 261 0.36 1.21 -22.30
C TRP A 261 -1.10 1.54 -22.58
N ARG A 262 -1.89 0.56 -23.05
CA ARG A 262 -3.33 0.71 -23.29
C ARG A 262 -4.05 -0.63 -23.20
N PHE A 263 -5.28 -0.62 -22.67
CA PHE A 263 -6.24 -1.72 -22.80
C PHE A 263 -7.34 -1.32 -23.78
N GLU A 264 -7.49 -2.07 -24.87
CA GLU A 264 -8.55 -1.86 -25.86
C GLU A 264 -9.50 -3.05 -25.88
N LEU A 265 -10.77 -2.79 -25.60
CA LEU A 265 -11.84 -3.77 -25.75
C LEU A 265 -12.37 -3.72 -27.18
N ASN A 266 -12.31 -4.83 -27.90
CA ASN A 266 -12.84 -4.98 -29.24
C ASN A 266 -14.00 -5.97 -29.23
N GLU A 267 -15.20 -5.47 -29.52
CA GLU A 267 -16.43 -6.24 -29.61
C GLU A 267 -16.81 -6.43 -31.07
N LYS A 268 -16.36 -7.54 -31.69
CA LYS A 268 -16.73 -7.89 -33.08
C LYS A 268 -17.23 -9.34 -33.13
N ALA A 269 -18.35 -9.56 -33.82
CA ALA A 269 -18.88 -10.87 -34.22
C ALA A 269 -18.70 -11.99 -33.16
N ASN A 270 -19.44 -11.92 -32.05
CA ASN A 270 -19.43 -12.89 -30.94
C ASN A 270 -18.07 -13.12 -30.24
N LYS A 271 -17.02 -12.37 -30.58
CA LYS A 271 -15.70 -12.43 -29.95
C LYS A 271 -15.40 -11.11 -29.27
N THR A 272 -15.31 -11.16 -27.94
CA THR A 272 -14.75 -10.04 -27.18
C THR A 272 -13.26 -10.27 -26.99
N THR A 273 -12.47 -9.33 -27.48
CA THR A 273 -11.01 -9.37 -27.41
C THR A 273 -10.50 -8.18 -26.61
N LEU A 274 -9.54 -8.41 -25.73
CA LEU A 274 -8.85 -7.37 -24.99
C LEU A 274 -7.39 -7.30 -25.46
N HIS A 275 -7.01 -6.15 -26.02
CA HIS A 275 -5.64 -5.87 -26.42
C HIS A 275 -4.96 -5.05 -25.33
N GLY A 276 -3.89 -5.59 -24.75
CA GLY A 276 -2.94 -4.85 -23.94
C GLY A 276 -1.75 -4.47 -24.81
N TRP A 277 -1.39 -3.19 -24.84
CA TRP A 277 -0.08 -2.76 -25.33
C TRP A 277 0.70 -2.20 -24.14
N ALA A 278 1.98 -2.50 -24.02
CA ALA A 278 2.88 -1.82 -23.09
C ALA A 278 4.33 -1.95 -23.59
N PHE A 279 5.05 -0.84 -23.75
CA PHE A 279 6.48 -0.84 -24.11
C PHE A 279 6.84 -1.68 -25.35
N GLY A 280 6.09 -1.52 -26.43
CA GLY A 280 6.32 -2.27 -27.68
C GLY A 280 5.89 -3.73 -27.63
N LYS A 281 5.44 -4.23 -26.47
CA LYS A 281 4.86 -5.57 -26.33
C LYS A 281 3.34 -5.49 -26.52
N THR A 282 2.79 -6.41 -27.30
CA THR A 282 1.34 -6.56 -27.49
C THR A 282 0.87 -7.88 -26.89
N PHE A 283 -0.25 -7.83 -26.20
CA PHE A 283 -0.87 -8.97 -25.53
C PHE A 283 -2.33 -8.98 -25.93
N THR A 284 -2.85 -10.14 -26.26
CA THR A 284 -4.24 -10.25 -26.71
C THR A 284 -4.90 -11.39 -25.97
N TYR A 285 -6.11 -11.15 -25.46
CA TYR A 285 -6.97 -12.20 -24.95
C TYR A 285 -8.28 -12.20 -25.71
N SER A 286 -8.73 -13.38 -26.14
CA SER A 286 -10.02 -13.62 -26.78
C SER A 286 -10.67 -14.84 -26.13
N ARG A 287 -12.00 -14.83 -26.02
CA ARG A 287 -12.79 -15.92 -25.40
C ARG A 287 -12.66 -17.27 -26.13
N GLU A 288 -12.26 -17.26 -27.40
CA GLU A 288 -12.11 -18.45 -28.24
C GLU A 288 -10.64 -18.72 -28.63
N HIS A 289 -9.75 -18.89 -27.64
CA HIS A 289 -8.34 -19.21 -27.93
C HIS A 289 -8.09 -20.71 -28.13
N ASN A 290 -7.17 -21.01 -29.05
CA ASN A 290 -6.54 -22.32 -29.20
C ASN A 290 -5.56 -22.54 -28.03
N PRO A 291 -5.66 -23.65 -27.26
CA PRO A 291 -4.78 -23.94 -26.12
C PRO A 291 -3.28 -24.01 -26.46
N ALA A 292 -2.94 -24.29 -27.72
CA ALA A 292 -1.56 -24.36 -28.21
C ALA A 292 -0.89 -22.98 -28.42
N GLU A 293 -1.66 -21.90 -28.36
CA GLU A 293 -1.22 -20.52 -28.62
C GLU A 293 -1.13 -19.69 -27.34
N ILE A 294 -1.20 -20.30 -26.16
CA ILE A 294 -1.13 -19.60 -24.87
C ILE A 294 0.34 -19.23 -24.61
N PRO A 295 0.73 -17.94 -24.60
CA PRO A 295 2.12 -17.56 -24.36
C PRO A 295 2.56 -17.89 -22.95
N ASP A 296 3.83 -18.28 -22.81
CA ASP A 296 4.52 -18.68 -21.57
C ASP A 296 4.69 -17.55 -20.55
N VAL A 297 4.40 -16.31 -20.95
CA VAL A 297 4.43 -15.12 -20.10
C VAL A 297 3.11 -14.39 -20.26
N ASP A 298 2.57 -13.88 -19.16
CA ASP A 298 1.45 -12.95 -19.16
C ASP A 298 1.79 -11.66 -18.44
N TYR A 299 1.06 -10.60 -18.76
CA TYR A 299 1.34 -9.26 -18.27
C TYR A 299 0.15 -8.65 -17.55
N GLY A 300 0.44 -8.02 -16.43
CA GLY A 300 -0.49 -7.32 -15.57
C GLY A 300 -0.10 -5.87 -15.42
N LEU A 301 -1.11 -5.01 -15.38
CA LEU A 301 -0.94 -3.60 -15.06
C LEU A 301 -1.39 -3.34 -13.63
N VAL A 302 -0.55 -2.63 -12.90
CA VAL A 302 -0.86 -1.97 -11.65
C VAL A 302 -1.05 -0.49 -11.97
N LEU A 303 -2.16 0.10 -11.53
CA LEU A 303 -2.41 1.53 -11.64
C LEU A 303 -2.97 2.04 -10.31
N ARG A 304 -2.25 2.94 -9.64
CA ARG A 304 -2.67 3.54 -8.36
C ARG A 304 -2.72 5.04 -8.51
N GLY A 305 -3.84 5.68 -8.19
CA GLY A 305 -3.93 7.14 -8.18
C GLY A 305 -5.01 7.67 -7.26
N PRO A 306 -5.03 9.00 -7.03
CA PRO A 306 -6.03 9.64 -6.20
C PRO A 306 -7.42 9.56 -6.85
N HIS A 307 -8.46 9.44 -6.02
CA HIS A 307 -9.83 9.63 -6.49
C HIS A 307 -10.02 11.09 -6.93
N PRO A 308 -10.39 11.41 -8.18
CA PRO A 308 -10.39 12.79 -8.64
C PRO A 308 -11.40 13.70 -7.94
N ALA A 309 -12.55 13.14 -7.54
CA ALA A 309 -13.59 13.89 -6.84
C ALA A 309 -13.42 13.97 -5.31
N HIS A 310 -12.59 13.11 -4.70
CA HIS A 310 -12.54 12.93 -3.24
C HIS A 310 -11.10 12.92 -2.74
N PRO A 311 -10.57 14.09 -2.30
CA PRO A 311 -9.22 14.18 -1.76
C PRO A 311 -9.01 13.20 -0.60
N GLY A 312 -7.86 12.52 -0.58
CA GLY A 312 -7.53 11.53 0.44
C GLY A 312 -8.06 10.11 0.18
N ARG A 313 -8.88 9.92 -0.86
CA ARG A 313 -9.25 8.59 -1.38
C ARG A 313 -8.34 8.16 -2.51
N GLN A 314 -8.23 6.85 -2.69
CA GLN A 314 -7.44 6.25 -3.77
C GLN A 314 -8.28 5.27 -4.60
N ILE A 315 -7.83 5.06 -5.82
CA ILE A 315 -8.25 3.93 -6.65
C ILE A 315 -7.01 3.15 -7.07
N LEU A 316 -7.06 1.84 -6.86
CA LEU A 316 -6.03 0.89 -7.25
C LEU A 316 -6.63 -0.13 -8.21
N PHE A 317 -6.14 -0.16 -9.45
CA PHE A 317 -6.46 -1.16 -10.45
C PHE A 317 -5.34 -2.19 -10.60
N LEU A 318 -5.73 -3.46 -10.59
CA LEU A 318 -4.87 -4.64 -10.72
C LEU A 318 -5.46 -5.56 -11.78
N GLY A 319 -4.94 -5.52 -13.00
CA GLY A 319 -5.55 -6.27 -14.09
C GLY A 319 -4.63 -6.59 -15.25
N GLY A 320 -4.79 -7.78 -15.80
CA GLY A 320 -4.13 -8.24 -17.01
C GLY A 320 -5.13 -8.81 -18.02
N VAL A 321 -4.67 -9.03 -19.25
CA VAL A 321 -5.55 -9.56 -20.31
C VAL A 321 -6.10 -10.95 -19.99
N ARG A 322 -5.33 -11.78 -19.27
CA ARG A 322 -5.78 -13.07 -18.70
C ARG A 322 -5.64 -13.07 -17.18
N SER A 323 -6.10 -14.17 -16.56
CA SER A 323 -6.05 -14.38 -15.11
C SER A 323 -4.61 -14.33 -14.57
N MET A 324 -3.64 -14.87 -15.32
CA MET A 324 -2.23 -14.88 -14.94
C MET A 324 -1.62 -13.48 -14.86
N GLY A 325 -1.88 -12.63 -15.85
CA GLY A 325 -1.48 -11.24 -15.85
C GLY A 325 -2.16 -10.46 -14.72
N THR A 326 -3.45 -10.72 -14.48
CA THR A 326 -4.15 -10.16 -13.30
C THR A 326 -3.46 -10.57 -12.00
N GLY A 327 -3.07 -11.85 -11.89
CA GLY A 327 -2.28 -12.35 -10.76
C GLY A 327 -0.93 -11.66 -10.63
N ALA A 328 -0.21 -11.45 -11.73
CA ALA A 328 1.09 -10.76 -11.72
C ALA A 328 0.96 -9.32 -11.21
N ALA A 329 -0.09 -8.59 -11.62
CA ALA A 329 -0.42 -7.28 -11.07
C ALA A 329 -0.74 -7.34 -9.57
N CYS A 330 -1.52 -8.33 -9.14
CA CYS A 330 -1.86 -8.52 -7.73
C CYS A 330 -0.64 -8.79 -6.87
N VAL A 331 0.23 -9.71 -7.30
CA VAL A 331 1.52 -10.00 -6.63
C VAL A 331 2.38 -8.75 -6.58
N ALA A 332 2.49 -8.02 -7.70
CA ALA A 332 3.26 -6.78 -7.77
C ALA A 332 2.82 -5.71 -6.75
N ALA A 333 1.51 -5.60 -6.49
CA ALA A 333 0.95 -4.60 -5.58
C ALA A 333 0.82 -5.05 -4.11
N THR A 334 0.95 -6.36 -3.83
CA THR A 334 0.66 -6.92 -2.49
C THR A 334 1.84 -7.69 -1.88
N ARG A 335 2.97 -7.77 -2.58
CA ARG A 335 4.19 -8.39 -2.07
C ARG A 335 5.28 -7.33 -1.88
N PRO A 336 5.84 -7.16 -0.66
CA PRO A 336 6.81 -6.13 -0.36
C PRO A 336 8.01 -6.10 -1.31
N GLU A 337 8.56 -7.27 -1.66
CA GLU A 337 9.72 -7.37 -2.55
C GLU A 337 9.43 -6.81 -3.94
N ARG A 338 8.19 -6.97 -4.44
CA ARG A 338 7.77 -6.43 -5.73
C ARG A 338 7.41 -4.96 -5.65
N ILE A 339 6.82 -4.51 -4.55
CA ILE A 339 6.58 -3.08 -4.31
C ILE A 339 7.90 -2.32 -4.24
N LYS A 340 8.94 -2.93 -3.65
CA LYS A 340 10.31 -2.36 -3.63
C LYS A 340 10.88 -2.21 -5.05
N ASP A 341 10.65 -3.18 -5.92
CA ASP A 341 11.03 -3.12 -7.34
C ASP A 341 10.26 -2.02 -8.11
N ILE A 342 8.96 -1.83 -7.81
CA ILE A 342 8.19 -0.69 -8.37
C ILE A 342 8.81 0.63 -7.90
N ARG A 343 9.03 0.78 -6.60
CA ARG A 343 9.55 2.00 -5.99
C ARG A 343 10.91 2.41 -6.56
N SER A 344 11.82 1.46 -6.79
CA SER A 344 13.15 1.74 -7.33
C SER A 344 13.13 2.28 -8.77
N ARG A 345 12.02 2.06 -9.50
CA ARG A 345 11.81 2.54 -10.87
C ARG A 345 11.05 3.88 -10.95
N LEU A 346 10.44 4.34 -9.86
CA LEU A 346 9.77 5.64 -9.82
C LEU A 346 10.83 6.75 -9.75
N ALA A 347 11.15 7.32 -10.91
CA ALA A 347 12.34 8.14 -11.11
C ALA A 347 12.49 9.38 -10.22
N ASN A 348 11.43 9.86 -9.54
CA ASN A 348 11.45 10.96 -8.55
C ASN A 348 10.16 11.08 -7.71
N VAL A 349 9.29 10.06 -7.73
CA VAL A 349 8.03 10.11 -6.98
C VAL A 349 8.10 9.14 -5.83
N ASP A 350 7.92 9.69 -4.63
CA ASP A 350 7.77 8.88 -3.42
C ASP A 350 6.48 8.06 -3.55
N LEU A 351 6.60 6.74 -3.45
CA LEU A 351 5.44 5.85 -3.45
C LEU A 351 4.44 6.22 -2.34
N ASN A 352 4.90 6.85 -1.26
CA ASN A 352 4.04 7.31 -0.18
C ASN A 352 3.19 8.54 -0.53
N ASP A 353 3.52 9.23 -1.62
CA ASP A 353 2.74 10.34 -2.15
C ASP A 353 1.56 9.80 -2.98
N HIS A 354 0.37 9.91 -2.39
CA HIS A 354 -0.89 9.47 -3.00
C HIS A 354 -1.53 10.52 -3.91
N THR A 355 -0.88 11.67 -4.10
CA THR A 355 -1.37 12.71 -5.03
C THR A 355 -0.99 12.44 -6.49
N HIS A 356 0.02 11.59 -6.70
CA HIS A 356 0.46 11.17 -8.02
C HIS A 356 -0.20 9.85 -8.44
N THR A 357 -0.56 9.78 -9.72
CA THR A 357 -0.93 8.52 -10.35
C THR A 357 0.32 7.78 -10.79
N ILE A 358 0.51 6.57 -10.28
CA ILE A 358 1.62 5.68 -10.68
C ILE A 358 1.09 4.47 -11.44
N TRP A 359 1.93 3.90 -12.28
CA TRP A 359 1.67 2.65 -12.97
C TRP A 359 2.89 1.73 -12.89
N ALA A 360 2.65 0.42 -12.93
CA ALA A 360 3.70 -0.58 -13.08
C ALA A 360 3.22 -1.73 -13.98
N LEU A 361 4.10 -2.18 -14.87
CA LEU A 361 3.89 -3.36 -15.68
C LEU A 361 4.60 -4.54 -15.03
N ALA A 362 3.84 -5.56 -14.66
CA ALA A 362 4.35 -6.81 -14.13
C ALA A 362 4.19 -7.92 -15.16
N SER A 363 5.17 -8.82 -15.25
CA SER A 363 5.07 -10.06 -16.01
C SER A 363 5.10 -11.27 -15.07
N GLY A 364 4.57 -12.41 -15.52
CA GLY A 364 4.59 -13.66 -14.76
C GLY A 364 4.45 -14.89 -15.64
N LYS A 365 4.90 -16.05 -15.13
CA LYS A 365 4.93 -17.34 -15.83
C LYS A 365 4.08 -18.40 -15.12
N PRO A 366 3.58 -19.42 -15.83
CA PRO A 366 2.92 -20.56 -15.21
C PRO A 366 3.89 -21.40 -14.37
N ALA A 367 3.42 -21.88 -13.22
CA ALA A 367 3.97 -23.02 -12.51
C ALA A 367 3.52 -24.35 -13.16
N SER A 368 3.99 -25.48 -12.63
CA SER A 368 3.63 -26.82 -13.12
C SER A 368 2.14 -27.17 -12.96
N ASP A 369 1.43 -26.51 -12.06
CA ASP A 369 -0.03 -26.65 -11.86
C ASP A 369 -0.86 -25.69 -12.75
N ASN A 370 -0.21 -24.96 -13.65
CA ASN A 370 -0.76 -23.92 -14.52
C ASN A 370 -1.31 -22.67 -13.79
N HIS A 371 -1.10 -22.53 -12.49
CA HIS A 371 -1.30 -21.25 -11.81
C HIS A 371 -0.09 -20.34 -12.01
N LEU A 372 -0.25 -19.05 -11.74
CA LEU A 372 0.89 -18.13 -11.68
C LEU A 372 1.94 -18.61 -10.66
N ASP A 373 3.21 -18.75 -11.09
CA ASP A 373 4.34 -18.83 -10.18
C ASP A 373 4.63 -17.43 -9.62
N GLU A 374 4.25 -17.16 -8.37
CA GLU A 374 4.48 -15.87 -7.71
C GLU A 374 5.97 -15.46 -7.71
N LYS A 375 6.90 -16.42 -7.67
CA LYS A 375 8.35 -16.13 -7.70
C LYS A 375 8.82 -15.67 -9.07
N SER A 376 8.12 -16.07 -10.13
CA SER A 376 8.40 -15.66 -11.50
C SER A 376 7.97 -14.22 -11.82
N VAL A 377 7.24 -13.57 -10.91
CA VAL A 377 6.72 -12.22 -11.16
C VAL A 377 7.86 -11.21 -11.21
N VAL A 378 7.92 -10.40 -12.26
CA VAL A 378 8.96 -9.38 -12.46
C VAL A 378 8.30 -8.04 -12.77
N ILE A 379 8.81 -6.96 -12.18
CA ILE A 379 8.44 -5.60 -12.58
C ILE A 379 9.25 -5.23 -13.82
N GLU A 380 8.58 -5.24 -14.96
CA GLU A 380 9.15 -4.93 -16.27
C GLU A 380 9.48 -3.44 -16.38
N ASP A 381 8.53 -2.61 -15.96
CA ASP A 381 8.67 -1.16 -15.95
C ASP A 381 7.69 -0.51 -14.97
N ALA A 382 7.97 0.72 -14.54
CA ALA A 382 7.07 1.53 -13.72
C ALA A 382 7.30 3.02 -13.95
N GLY A 383 6.27 3.81 -13.68
CA GLY A 383 6.36 5.25 -13.86
C GLY A 383 5.17 5.99 -13.28
N VAL A 384 5.12 7.28 -13.61
CA VAL A 384 4.10 8.22 -13.15
C VAL A 384 3.32 8.69 -14.36
N ILE A 385 2.01 8.87 -14.21
CA ILE A 385 1.17 9.52 -15.22
C ILE A 385 1.19 11.02 -14.91
N GLY A 386 1.67 11.82 -15.87
CA GLY A 386 1.77 13.28 -15.80
C GLY A 386 0.58 14.01 -16.38
#